data_AF-A0A1N7G2G3-F1
#
_entry.id   AF-A0A1N7G2G3-F1
#
_cell.length_a   1.000
_cell.length_b   1.000
_cell.length_c   1.000
_cell.angle_alpha   90.00
_cell.angle_beta   90.00
_cell.angle_gamma   90.00
#
_symmetry.space_group_name_H-M   'P 1'
#
loop_
_entity.id
_entity.type
_entity.pdbx_description
1 polymer ?
#
loop_
_entity_poly.entity_id
_entity_poly.type
_entity_poly.pdbx_seq_one_letter_code
_entity_poly.pdbx_strand_id
1 'polypeptide(L)'
;MRRFCLSLALVAATALGAAAPVAEASSTRPQSRTMEIPNARWDHRPGGEAWTRSALTALAQHGAPLVRSEPRDVAQWCPGYKAGGETQRRAFWVGFLSALAKHESTYRAKAVGGGGQWYGLLQILPGTARGYGCRATSGGELIDGGDNLSCAIRIMARTVPRDNAIAVHDGRWRGVAADWGPMRSDAKRLDMASWLRGQEYCTLKRSPRPVLRPAAFKTRRSGKATR
;
A
#
# COMPACT_ATOMS: atom_id res chain seq x y z
N MET A 1 -21.36 -82.03 -59.29
CA MET A 1 -20.02 -81.55 -58.85
C MET A 1 -19.79 -80.16 -59.45
N ARG A 2 -19.12 -79.25 -58.72
CA ARG A 2 -18.85 -77.82 -59.04
C ARG A 2 -20.06 -76.90 -58.78
N ARG A 3 -20.24 -76.25 -57.63
CA ARG A 3 -19.38 -75.45 -56.72
C ARG A 3 -18.89 -74.12 -57.34
N PHE A 4 -19.26 -73.02 -56.67
CA PHE A 4 -18.58 -71.72 -56.55
C PHE A 4 -18.65 -70.77 -57.77
N CYS A 5 -18.68 -69.43 -57.67
CA CYS A 5 -18.19 -68.48 -56.64
C CYS A 5 -18.57 -67.02 -57.07
N LEU A 6 -18.74 -66.13 -56.07
CA LEU A 6 -18.41 -64.67 -56.02
C LEU A 6 -18.98 -63.70 -57.09
N SER A 7 -19.18 -62.39 -56.87
CA SER A 7 -19.22 -61.43 -55.75
C SER A 7 -19.47 -60.06 -56.38
N LEU A 8 -20.23 -59.16 -55.77
CA LEU A 8 -20.08 -57.70 -56.00
C LEU A 8 -20.71 -56.96 -54.80
N ALA A 9 -19.88 -56.65 -53.79
CA ALA A 9 -19.23 -55.35 -53.55
C ALA A 9 -20.16 -54.34 -52.84
N LEU A 10 -20.12 -54.38 -51.51
CA LEU A 10 -20.71 -53.38 -50.62
C LEU A 10 -19.74 -52.19 -50.54
N VAL A 11 -20.14 -51.02 -51.05
CA VAL A 11 -19.36 -49.77 -50.90
C VAL A 11 -19.66 -49.19 -49.52
N ALA A 12 -18.73 -49.33 -48.59
CA ALA A 12 -18.78 -48.67 -47.29
C ALA A 12 -18.29 -47.23 -47.42
N ALA A 13 -19.21 -46.26 -47.36
CA ALA A 13 -18.87 -44.84 -47.27
C ALA A 13 -18.35 -44.53 -45.86
N THR A 14 -17.02 -44.39 -45.72
CA THR A 14 -16.38 -43.92 -44.48
C THR A 14 -16.54 -42.40 -44.38
N ALA A 15 -17.49 -41.96 -43.56
CA ALA A 15 -17.58 -40.55 -43.16
C ALA A 15 -16.39 -40.23 -42.24
N LEU A 16 -15.38 -39.53 -42.78
CA LEU A 16 -14.34 -38.87 -41.99
C LEU A 16 -15.00 -37.73 -41.20
N GLY A 17 -15.40 -38.01 -39.96
CA GLY A 17 -15.75 -36.97 -38.99
C GLY A 17 -14.49 -36.17 -38.65
N ALA A 18 -14.40 -34.94 -39.15
CA ALA A 18 -13.38 -33.99 -38.73
C ALA A 18 -13.60 -33.69 -37.23
N ALA A 19 -12.74 -34.23 -36.38
CA ALA A 19 -12.66 -33.85 -34.98
C ALA A 19 -12.22 -32.38 -34.92
N ALA A 20 -13.16 -31.49 -34.59
CA ALA A 20 -12.84 -30.10 -34.31
C ALA A 20 -11.84 -30.05 -33.13
N PRO A 21 -10.79 -29.22 -33.20
CA PRO A 21 -9.91 -29.03 -32.06
C PRO A 21 -10.73 -28.45 -30.91
N VAL A 22 -10.79 -29.18 -29.80
CA VAL A 22 -11.34 -28.66 -28.55
C VAL A 22 -10.48 -27.48 -28.16
N ALA A 23 -11.03 -26.27 -28.27
CA ALA A 23 -10.36 -25.07 -27.80
C ALA A 23 -10.07 -25.22 -26.31
N GLU A 24 -8.79 -25.33 -25.95
CA GLU A 24 -8.35 -25.26 -24.56
C GLU A 24 -8.84 -23.93 -23.98
N ALA A 25 -9.84 -24.02 -23.09
CA ALA A 25 -10.30 -22.88 -22.33
C ALA A 25 -9.10 -22.31 -21.57
N SER A 26 -8.58 -21.17 -22.04
CA SER A 26 -7.52 -20.44 -21.37
C SER A 26 -8.00 -20.09 -19.97
N SER A 27 -7.53 -20.86 -18.98
CA SER A 27 -7.85 -20.65 -17.58
C SER A 27 -7.45 -19.23 -17.21
N THR A 28 -8.43 -18.34 -17.10
CA THR A 28 -8.25 -16.99 -16.56
C THR A 28 -8.07 -17.10 -15.06
N ARG A 29 -7.04 -17.85 -14.62
CA ARG A 29 -6.71 -17.96 -13.21
C ARG A 29 -6.11 -16.61 -12.81
N PRO A 30 -6.70 -15.89 -11.85
CA PRO A 30 -6.13 -14.63 -11.40
C PRO A 30 -4.69 -14.90 -10.94
N GLN A 31 -3.74 -14.18 -11.53
CA GLN A 31 -2.35 -14.24 -11.08
C GLN A 31 -2.32 -13.85 -9.61
N SER A 32 -1.73 -14.70 -8.78
CA SER A 32 -1.50 -14.39 -7.37
C SER A 32 -0.57 -13.18 -7.32
N ARG A 33 -1.12 -12.01 -7.03
CA ARG A 33 -0.35 -10.81 -6.75
C ARG A 33 0.25 -10.97 -5.36
N THR A 34 1.55 -11.25 -5.29
CA THR A 34 2.28 -11.23 -4.02
C THR A 34 2.23 -9.82 -3.46
N MET A 35 1.48 -9.63 -2.36
CA MET A 35 1.51 -8.39 -1.61
C MET A 35 2.83 -8.35 -0.83
N GLU A 36 3.74 -7.48 -1.23
CA GLU A 36 4.96 -7.23 -0.46
C GLU A 36 4.56 -6.65 0.91
N ILE A 37 4.88 -7.38 1.98
CA ILE A 37 4.60 -6.97 3.35
C ILE A 37 5.78 -6.11 3.82
N PRO A 38 5.57 -4.80 4.05
CA PRO A 38 6.64 -3.91 4.49
C PRO A 38 6.97 -4.14 5.96
N ASN A 39 8.20 -3.82 6.34
CA ASN A 39 8.61 -3.77 7.76
C ASN A 39 7.74 -2.77 8.52
N ALA A 40 7.11 -3.24 9.58
CA ALA A 40 6.31 -2.46 10.51
C ALA A 40 6.85 -2.60 11.93
N ARG A 41 6.82 -1.51 12.70
CA ARG A 41 7.39 -1.47 14.05
C ARG A 41 6.73 -2.45 15.03
N TRP A 42 5.52 -2.90 14.72
CA TRP A 42 4.77 -3.89 15.50
C TRP A 42 5.05 -5.34 15.09
N ASP A 43 5.99 -5.62 14.18
CA ASP A 43 6.21 -6.99 13.65
C ASP A 43 6.61 -8.01 14.73
N HIS A 44 7.15 -7.54 15.85
CA HIS A 44 7.42 -8.35 17.04
C HIS A 44 6.14 -8.79 17.80
N ARG A 45 4.96 -8.33 17.39
CA ARG A 45 3.67 -8.68 18.01
C ARG A 45 3.03 -9.83 17.21
N PRO A 46 2.40 -10.82 17.88
CA PRO A 46 1.73 -11.92 17.19
C PRO A 46 0.67 -11.50 16.15
N GLY A 47 0.01 -10.36 16.37
CA GLY A 47 -0.99 -9.82 15.43
C GLY A 47 -0.43 -8.90 14.33
N GLY A 48 0.88 -8.60 14.35
CA GLY A 48 1.50 -7.56 13.53
C GLY A 48 1.28 -7.77 12.03
N GLU A 49 1.48 -8.99 11.53
CA GLU A 49 1.32 -9.28 10.10
C GLU A 49 -0.13 -9.09 9.64
N ALA A 50 -1.11 -9.53 10.43
CA ALA A 50 -2.53 -9.36 10.13
C ALA A 50 -2.94 -7.88 10.10
N TRP A 51 -2.38 -7.08 11.02
CA TRP A 51 -2.56 -5.63 11.05
C TRP A 51 -1.96 -4.96 9.81
N THR A 52 -0.75 -5.36 9.41
CA THR A 52 -0.10 -4.86 8.19
C THR A 52 -0.93 -5.17 6.94
N ARG A 53 -1.41 -6.41 6.76
CA ARG A 53 -2.26 -6.81 5.62
C ARG A 53 -3.57 -6.02 5.58
N SER A 54 -4.19 -5.82 6.75
CA SER A 54 -5.43 -5.04 6.88
C SER A 54 -5.21 -3.56 6.51
N ALA A 55 -4.11 -2.96 7.01
CA ALA A 55 -3.74 -1.60 6.69
C ALA A 55 -3.42 -1.41 5.20
N LEU A 56 -2.68 -2.33 4.58
CA LEU A 56 -2.40 -2.29 3.13
C LEU A 56 -3.69 -2.36 2.30
N THR A 57 -4.64 -3.19 2.71
CA THR A 57 -5.95 -3.30 2.05
C THR A 57 -6.72 -1.99 2.15
N ALA A 58 -6.82 -1.41 3.35
CA ALA A 58 -7.48 -0.12 3.56
C ALA A 58 -6.80 1.02 2.78
N LEU A 59 -5.47 1.06 2.74
CA LEU A 59 -4.69 2.04 1.98
C LEU A 59 -4.88 1.92 0.46
N ALA A 60 -5.06 0.70 -0.05
CA ALA A 60 -5.37 0.47 -1.46
C ALA A 60 -6.82 0.83 -1.84
N GLN A 61 -7.72 0.94 -0.86
CA GLN A 61 -9.13 1.24 -1.03
C GLN A 61 -9.44 2.69 -0.62
N HIS A 62 -10.11 2.89 0.52
CA HIS A 62 -10.52 4.23 0.97
C HIS A 62 -9.35 5.12 1.41
N GLY A 63 -8.18 4.55 1.65
CA GLY A 63 -6.95 5.28 1.93
C GLY A 63 -6.23 5.83 0.69
N ALA A 64 -6.72 5.59 -0.53
CA ALA A 64 -6.02 6.03 -1.74
C ALA A 64 -5.74 7.56 -1.80
N PRO A 65 -6.62 8.47 -1.32
CA PRO A 65 -6.30 9.90 -1.21
C PRO A 65 -5.09 10.18 -0.30
N LEU A 66 -4.92 9.44 0.79
CA LEU A 66 -3.77 9.55 1.69
C LEU A 66 -2.46 9.15 0.97
N VAL A 67 -2.51 8.05 0.22
CA VAL A 67 -1.35 7.51 -0.52
C VAL A 67 -0.90 8.45 -1.64
N ARG A 68 -1.85 9.10 -2.33
CA ARG A 68 -1.54 10.05 -3.41
C ARG A 68 -1.09 11.42 -2.92
N SER A 69 -1.35 11.75 -1.66
CA SER A 69 -0.96 13.04 -1.10
C SER A 69 0.55 13.17 -0.97
N GLU A 70 1.06 14.39 -1.11
CA GLU A 70 2.46 14.73 -0.85
C GLU A 70 2.54 15.86 0.18
N PRO A 71 2.32 15.55 1.47
CA PRO A 71 2.35 16.54 2.54
C PRO A 71 3.64 17.37 2.52
N ARG A 72 3.54 18.67 2.81
CA ARG A 72 4.70 19.58 2.71
C ARG A 72 5.87 19.19 3.62
N ASP A 73 5.60 18.51 4.73
CA ASP A 73 6.57 18.04 5.71
C ASP A 73 7.01 16.58 5.48
N VAL A 74 6.53 15.89 4.45
CA VAL A 74 6.78 14.44 4.26
C VAL A 74 8.28 14.09 4.17
N ALA A 75 9.12 14.99 3.64
CA ALA A 75 10.55 14.76 3.55
C ALA A 75 11.24 14.65 4.92
N GLN A 76 10.67 15.24 5.97
CA GLN A 76 11.17 15.13 7.36
C GLN A 76 10.92 13.72 7.93
N TRP A 77 9.89 13.06 7.44
CA TRP A 77 9.49 11.71 7.82
C TRP A 77 10.14 10.64 6.95
N CYS A 78 10.25 10.91 5.64
CA CYS A 78 10.61 9.92 4.64
C CYS A 78 11.18 10.62 3.38
N PRO A 79 12.50 10.81 3.29
CA PRO A 79 13.14 11.50 2.16
C PRO A 79 12.81 10.89 0.78
N GLY A 80 12.70 9.56 0.71
CA GLY A 80 12.35 8.84 -0.51
C GLY A 80 10.89 8.91 -0.94
N TYR A 81 9.99 9.50 -0.14
CA TYR A 81 8.54 9.37 -0.32
C TYR A 81 8.03 9.84 -1.69
N LYS A 82 8.46 11.04 -2.12
CA LYS A 82 8.00 11.65 -3.38
C LYS A 82 8.45 10.87 -4.60
N ALA A 83 9.66 10.30 -4.55
CA ALA A 83 10.21 9.46 -5.63
C ALA A 83 9.59 8.06 -5.67
N GLY A 84 8.95 7.62 -4.58
CA GLY A 84 8.31 6.32 -4.49
C GLY A 84 6.93 6.27 -5.17
N GLY A 85 6.64 5.14 -5.83
CA GLY A 85 5.31 4.82 -6.33
C GLY A 85 4.33 4.43 -5.21
N GLU A 86 3.08 4.12 -5.56
CA GLU A 86 2.03 3.84 -4.57
C GLU A 86 2.37 2.72 -3.59
N THR A 87 3.03 1.64 -4.04
CA THR A 87 3.46 0.54 -3.16
C THR A 87 4.37 1.05 -2.03
N GLN A 88 5.37 1.86 -2.36
CA GLN A 88 6.29 2.44 -1.38
C GLN A 88 5.59 3.43 -0.45
N ARG A 89 4.66 4.23 -0.98
CA ARG A 89 3.88 5.18 -0.18
C ARG A 89 2.92 4.47 0.79
N ARG A 90 2.33 3.34 0.39
CA ARG A 90 1.54 2.48 1.30
C ARG A 90 2.43 1.88 2.39
N ALA A 91 3.62 1.40 2.03
CA ALA A 91 4.59 0.90 2.99
C ALA A 91 4.98 1.96 4.03
N PHE A 92 5.23 3.20 3.60
CA PHE A 92 5.43 4.33 4.50
C PHE A 92 4.26 4.50 5.48
N TRP A 93 3.03 4.52 5.00
CA TRP A 93 1.86 4.74 5.86
C TRP A 93 1.63 3.58 6.85
N VAL A 94 1.89 2.33 6.46
CA VAL A 94 1.92 1.19 7.39
C VAL A 94 2.98 1.41 8.48
N GLY A 95 4.21 1.73 8.07
CA GLY A 95 5.29 2.07 8.99
C GLY A 95 4.88 3.18 9.96
N PHE A 96 4.27 4.24 9.43
CA PHE A 96 3.84 5.39 10.21
C PHE A 96 2.79 5.00 11.26
N LEU A 97 1.75 4.26 10.86
CA LEU A 97 0.71 3.75 11.75
C LEU A 97 1.32 2.86 12.86
N SER A 98 2.29 2.03 12.50
CA SER A 98 2.98 1.18 13.48
C SER A 98 3.79 1.99 14.48
N ALA A 99 4.51 3.02 14.02
CA ALA A 99 5.26 3.90 14.89
C ALA A 99 4.33 4.72 15.81
N LEU A 100 3.16 5.13 15.32
CA LEU A 100 2.14 5.83 16.12
C LEU A 100 1.51 4.90 17.18
N ALA A 101 1.19 3.65 16.82
CA ALA A 101 0.61 2.67 17.74
C ALA A 101 1.48 2.39 18.97
N LYS A 102 2.81 2.54 18.85
CA LYS A 102 3.73 2.52 20.00
C LYS A 102 3.34 3.55 21.05
N HIS A 103 3.07 4.78 20.61
CA HIS A 103 2.86 5.94 21.45
C HIS A 103 1.41 6.12 21.91
N GLU A 104 0.47 5.47 21.22
CA GLU A 104 -0.96 5.46 21.56
C GLU A 104 -1.32 4.31 22.51
N SER A 105 -0.90 3.08 22.20
CA SER A 105 -1.37 1.89 22.92
C SER A 105 -0.24 0.96 23.40
N THR A 106 1.01 1.26 23.03
CA THR A 106 2.13 0.31 23.18
C THR A 106 1.84 -1.00 22.44
N TYR A 107 1.26 -0.90 21.23
CA TYR A 107 0.88 -2.03 20.37
C TYR A 107 -0.14 -3.00 21.00
N ARG A 108 -1.05 -2.49 21.83
CA ARG A 108 -2.11 -3.27 22.46
C ARG A 108 -3.44 -3.01 21.76
N ALA A 109 -3.84 -3.92 20.86
CA ALA A 109 -5.10 -3.82 20.14
C ALA A 109 -6.34 -3.79 21.07
N LYS A 110 -6.27 -4.40 22.25
CA LYS A 110 -7.36 -4.36 23.24
C LYS A 110 -7.27 -3.20 24.23
N ALA A 111 -6.38 -2.23 24.02
CA ALA A 111 -6.23 -1.11 24.94
C ALA A 111 -7.48 -0.21 24.92
N VAL A 112 -7.91 0.17 26.13
CA VAL A 112 -8.94 1.18 26.34
C VAL A 112 -8.34 2.28 27.23
N GLY A 113 -8.25 3.49 26.71
CA GLY A 113 -7.62 4.65 27.37
C GLY A 113 -8.58 5.80 27.63
N GLY A 114 -8.05 6.87 28.21
CA GLY A 114 -8.80 8.10 28.52
C GLY A 114 -10.04 7.86 29.37
N GLY A 115 -9.93 7.04 30.42
CA GLY A 115 -11.06 6.73 31.31
C GLY A 115 -12.14 5.84 30.69
N GLY A 116 -11.83 5.05 29.65
CA GLY A 116 -12.79 4.14 29.02
C GLY A 116 -13.34 4.64 27.69
N GLN A 117 -12.79 5.70 27.11
CA GLN A 117 -13.38 6.40 25.95
C GLN A 117 -12.68 6.09 24.62
N TRP A 118 -11.40 5.77 24.65
CA TRP A 118 -10.57 5.62 23.44
C TRP A 118 -10.12 4.18 23.28
N TYR A 119 -10.23 3.63 22.08
CA TYR A 119 -10.12 2.18 21.87
C TYR A 119 -9.06 1.82 20.83
N GLY A 120 -8.39 0.71 21.07
CA GLY A 120 -7.59 0.04 20.06
C GLY A 120 -6.16 0.55 19.91
N LEU A 121 -5.52 0.08 18.84
CA LEU A 121 -4.11 0.37 18.53
C LEU A 121 -3.81 1.87 18.47
N LEU A 122 -4.73 2.64 17.89
CA LEU A 122 -4.59 4.08 17.66
C LEU A 122 -5.58 4.92 18.47
N GLN A 123 -6.12 4.33 19.55
CA GLN A 123 -6.94 5.02 20.55
C GLN A 123 -7.98 5.93 19.87
N ILE A 124 -8.99 5.33 19.25
CA ILE A 124 -10.05 6.02 18.51
C ILE A 124 -11.32 6.09 19.35
N LEU A 125 -11.95 7.27 19.39
CA LEU A 125 -13.24 7.50 20.04
C LEU A 125 -14.37 7.00 19.11
N PRO A 126 -15.38 6.26 19.61
CA PRO A 126 -16.50 5.79 18.80
C PRO A 126 -17.28 6.92 18.09
N GLY A 127 -17.42 8.07 18.75
CA GLY A 127 -18.04 9.26 18.14
C GLY A 127 -17.28 9.77 16.92
N THR A 128 -15.94 9.82 17.01
CA THR A 128 -15.07 10.17 15.88
C THR A 128 -15.21 9.15 14.76
N ALA A 129 -15.18 7.86 15.08
CA ALA A 129 -15.32 6.80 14.09
C ALA A 129 -16.64 6.92 13.29
N ARG A 130 -17.75 7.21 13.98
CA ARG A 130 -19.04 7.51 13.32
C ARG A 130 -18.98 8.77 12.46
N GLY A 131 -18.40 9.86 12.97
CA GLY A 131 -18.28 11.13 12.24
C GLY A 131 -17.49 11.02 10.94
N TYR A 132 -16.51 10.11 10.89
CA TYR A 132 -15.75 9.82 9.67
C TYR A 132 -16.34 8.65 8.85
N GLY A 133 -17.47 8.07 9.25
CA GLY A 133 -18.12 6.96 8.55
C GLY A 133 -17.26 5.69 8.51
N CYS A 134 -16.60 5.35 9.61
CA CYS A 134 -15.90 4.09 9.77
C CYS A 134 -16.89 2.92 9.88
N ARG A 135 -16.42 1.70 9.55
CA ARG A 135 -17.19 0.46 9.73
C ARG A 135 -17.34 0.12 11.22
N ALA A 136 -16.22 0.10 11.94
CA ALA A 136 -16.22 0.01 13.39
C ALA A 136 -16.66 1.35 13.98
N THR A 137 -17.75 1.33 14.74
CA THR A 137 -18.42 2.52 15.29
C THR A 137 -18.66 2.44 16.79
N SER A 138 -18.31 1.32 17.41
CA SER A 138 -18.39 1.06 18.85
C SER A 138 -17.02 0.71 19.44
N GLY A 139 -16.89 0.80 20.77
CA GLY A 139 -15.66 0.42 21.46
C GLY A 139 -15.29 -1.06 21.26
N GLY A 140 -16.29 -1.96 21.26
CA GLY A 140 -16.09 -3.39 21.06
C GLY A 140 -15.60 -3.76 19.65
N GLU A 141 -15.98 -3.00 18.63
CA GLU A 141 -15.44 -3.17 17.28
C GLU A 141 -14.04 -2.54 17.15
N LEU A 142 -13.80 -1.40 17.80
CA LEU A 142 -12.54 -0.66 17.70
C LEU A 142 -11.36 -1.32 18.42
N ILE A 143 -11.58 -2.38 19.22
CA ILE A 143 -10.50 -3.21 19.76
C ILE A 143 -9.99 -4.26 18.76
N ASP A 144 -10.69 -4.46 17.63
CA ASP A 144 -10.10 -5.20 16.51
C ASP A 144 -9.02 -4.34 15.85
N GLY A 145 -7.79 -4.88 15.76
CA GLY A 145 -6.65 -4.11 15.25
C GLY A 145 -6.79 -3.74 13.77
N GLY A 146 -7.40 -4.60 12.96
CA GLY A 146 -7.61 -4.34 11.53
C GLY A 146 -8.64 -3.25 11.30
N ASP A 147 -9.79 -3.33 11.97
CA ASP A 147 -10.85 -2.32 11.88
C ASP A 147 -10.42 -0.97 12.48
N ASN A 148 -9.65 -0.98 13.58
CA ASN A 148 -9.07 0.23 14.17
C ASN A 148 -8.15 0.94 13.17
N LEU A 149 -7.22 0.21 12.55
CA LEU A 149 -6.30 0.75 11.54
C LEU A 149 -7.04 1.21 10.28
N SER A 150 -8.03 0.45 9.83
CA SER A 150 -8.89 0.81 8.70
C SER A 150 -9.59 2.16 8.95
N CYS A 151 -10.11 2.38 10.17
CA CYS A 151 -10.73 3.64 10.57
C CYS A 151 -9.69 4.78 10.66
N ALA A 152 -8.53 4.55 11.26
CA ALA A 152 -7.45 5.54 11.29
C ALA A 152 -7.03 6.01 9.89
N ILE A 153 -6.88 5.07 8.95
CA ILE A 153 -6.58 5.38 7.55
C ILE A 153 -7.66 6.24 6.92
N ARG A 154 -8.94 5.99 7.21
CA ARG A 154 -10.06 6.82 6.73
C ARG A 154 -9.99 8.25 7.27
N ILE A 155 -9.70 8.42 8.55
CA ILE A 155 -9.51 9.73 9.18
C ILE A 155 -8.32 10.45 8.51
N MET A 156 -7.16 9.81 8.43
CA MET A 156 -5.95 10.40 7.82
C MET A 156 -6.16 10.73 6.33
N ALA A 157 -6.88 9.90 5.57
CA ALA A 157 -7.23 10.15 4.18
C ALA A 157 -8.14 11.36 3.97
N ARG A 158 -8.77 11.88 5.04
CA ARG A 158 -9.47 13.16 5.02
C ARG A 158 -8.57 14.30 5.50
N THR A 159 -7.86 14.12 6.60
CA THR A 159 -7.16 15.24 7.28
C THR A 159 -5.83 15.60 6.65
N VAL A 160 -5.05 14.62 6.21
CA VAL A 160 -3.74 14.86 5.58
C VAL A 160 -3.87 15.62 4.25
N PRO A 161 -4.74 15.23 3.29
CA PRO A 161 -4.91 16.00 2.07
C PRO A 161 -5.52 17.39 2.33
N ARG A 162 -6.50 17.49 3.25
CA ARG A 162 -7.14 18.76 3.62
C ARG A 162 -6.11 19.78 4.12
N ASP A 163 -5.20 19.32 4.96
CA ASP A 163 -4.25 20.18 5.66
C ASP A 163 -2.88 20.28 4.98
N ASN A 164 -2.64 19.45 3.95
CA ASN A 164 -1.36 19.26 3.26
C ASN A 164 -0.18 19.10 4.26
N ALA A 165 -0.36 18.25 5.26
CA ALA A 165 0.59 18.07 6.37
C ALA A 165 0.45 16.70 7.03
N ILE A 166 1.56 16.18 7.58
CA ILE A 166 1.54 15.07 8.53
C ILE A 166 1.45 15.64 9.95
N ALA A 167 2.37 16.53 10.33
CA ALA A 167 2.38 17.17 11.64
C ALA A 167 2.99 18.58 11.56
N VAL A 168 2.14 19.56 11.27
CA VAL A 168 2.54 20.96 11.24
C VAL A 168 1.69 21.76 12.23
N HIS A 169 2.30 22.75 12.86
CA HIS A 169 1.61 23.72 13.70
C HIS A 169 1.75 25.11 13.09
N ASP A 170 0.63 25.69 12.63
CA ASP A 170 0.55 27.00 11.98
C ASP A 170 -0.60 27.84 12.58
N GLY A 171 -0.66 27.87 13.91
CA GLY A 171 -1.75 28.46 14.70
C GLY A 171 -2.77 27.43 15.18
N ARG A 172 -2.88 26.29 14.48
CA ARG A 172 -3.48 25.05 14.99
C ARG A 172 -2.71 23.84 14.47
N TRP A 173 -2.89 22.69 15.11
CA TRP A 173 -2.34 21.43 14.60
C TRP A 173 -3.03 21.02 13.29
N ARG A 174 -2.22 20.59 12.32
CA ARG A 174 -2.59 20.21 10.95
C ARG A 174 -2.25 18.75 10.69
N GLY A 175 -3.02 18.12 9.81
CA GLY A 175 -2.76 16.76 9.33
C GLY A 175 -3.12 15.70 10.38
N VAL A 176 -2.24 14.71 10.54
CA VAL A 176 -2.37 13.69 11.59
C VAL A 176 -2.31 14.32 12.99
N ALA A 177 -1.54 15.40 13.17
CA ALA A 177 -1.45 16.05 14.48
C ALA A 177 -2.74 16.73 14.97
N ALA A 178 -3.71 16.93 14.07
CA ALA A 178 -5.03 17.42 14.46
C ALA A 178 -5.77 16.41 15.35
N ASP A 179 -5.74 15.12 14.99
CA ASP A 179 -6.53 14.07 15.67
C ASP A 179 -5.72 13.26 16.70
N TRP A 180 -4.40 13.08 16.51
CA TRP A 180 -3.59 12.23 17.39
C TRP A 180 -2.68 13.02 18.33
N GLY A 181 -2.86 12.84 19.63
CA GLY A 181 -2.13 13.55 20.69
C GLY A 181 -0.60 13.37 20.68
N PRO A 182 -0.05 12.15 20.51
CA PRO A 182 1.39 11.90 20.39
C PRO A 182 2.09 12.75 19.34
N MET A 183 1.39 13.10 18.25
CA MET A 183 1.93 13.92 17.18
C MET A 183 2.16 15.38 17.62
N ARG A 184 1.67 15.80 18.78
CA ARG A 184 1.91 17.13 19.36
C ARG A 184 3.19 17.18 20.21
N SER A 185 3.78 16.03 20.52
CA SER A 185 5.05 15.93 21.26
C SER A 185 6.25 15.81 20.31
N ASP A 186 7.19 16.75 20.43
CA ASP A 186 8.42 16.78 19.62
C ASP A 186 9.24 15.49 19.78
N ALA A 187 9.43 15.04 21.02
CA ALA A 187 10.18 13.82 21.32
C ALA A 187 9.56 12.58 20.66
N LYS A 188 8.22 12.45 20.68
CA LYS A 188 7.52 11.33 20.05
C LYS A 188 7.59 11.40 18.52
N ARG A 189 7.41 12.60 17.93
CA ARG A 189 7.59 12.80 16.49
C ARG A 189 9.01 12.44 16.04
N LEU A 190 10.04 12.84 16.79
CA LEU A 190 11.43 12.51 16.50
C LEU A 190 11.70 11.00 16.57
N ASP A 191 11.19 10.30 17.59
CA ASP A 191 11.29 8.83 17.68
C ASP A 191 10.63 8.14 16.47
N MET A 192 9.42 8.58 16.09
CA MET A 192 8.72 8.02 14.94
C MET A 192 9.47 8.31 13.62
N ALA A 193 9.87 9.55 13.38
CA ALA A 193 10.58 9.95 12.16
C ALA A 193 11.95 9.27 12.06
N SER A 194 12.69 9.13 13.17
CA SER A 194 13.96 8.42 13.20
C SER A 194 13.79 6.95 12.80
N TRP A 195 12.77 6.28 13.32
CA TRP A 195 12.49 4.89 12.97
C TRP A 195 12.09 4.74 11.49
N LEU A 196 11.22 5.63 11.00
CA LEU A 196 10.76 5.63 9.60
C LEU A 196 11.89 5.87 8.60
N ARG A 197 12.80 6.81 8.89
CA ARG A 197 13.94 7.11 8.02
C ARG A 197 14.91 5.94 7.87
N GLY A 198 14.93 5.00 8.81
CA GLY A 198 15.74 3.79 8.73
C GLY A 198 15.14 2.68 7.86
N GLN A 199 13.96 2.89 7.26
CA GLN A 199 13.27 1.86 6.48
C GLN A 199 13.61 1.97 4.99
N GLU A 200 13.69 0.82 4.31
CA GLU A 200 13.99 0.73 2.86
C GLU A 200 13.01 1.55 2.00
N TYR A 201 11.74 1.63 2.40
CA TYR A 201 10.73 2.43 1.70
C TYR A 201 10.86 3.95 1.93
N CYS A 202 11.83 4.40 2.74
CA CYS A 202 12.13 5.82 2.94
C CYS A 202 13.49 6.26 2.43
N THR A 203 14.28 5.32 1.88
CA THR A 203 15.56 5.66 1.25
C THR A 203 15.31 6.31 -0.12
N LEU A 204 16.15 7.29 -0.46
CA LEU A 204 16.21 7.79 -1.83
C LEU A 204 16.89 6.71 -2.66
N LYS A 205 16.11 5.97 -3.47
CA LYS A 205 16.67 5.07 -4.50
C LYS A 205 17.24 5.92 -5.65
N ARG A 206 18.37 6.59 -5.40
CA ARG A 206 19.19 7.17 -6.47
C ARG A 206 19.92 6.01 -7.13
N SER A 207 19.57 5.68 -8.37
CA SER A 207 20.38 4.73 -9.14
C SER A 207 21.82 5.26 -9.19
N PRO A 208 22.84 4.48 -8.80
CA PRO A 208 24.23 4.87 -8.99
C PRO A 208 24.62 4.89 -10.48
N ARG A 209 23.73 4.44 -11.38
CA ARG A 209 23.98 4.43 -12.82
C ARG A 209 24.08 5.87 -13.35
N PRO A 210 25.24 6.27 -13.91
CA PRO A 210 25.38 7.58 -14.55
C PRO A 210 24.35 7.75 -15.67
N VAL A 211 23.76 8.95 -15.77
CA VAL A 211 22.88 9.30 -16.88
C VAL A 211 23.68 9.19 -18.18
N LEU A 212 23.13 8.51 -19.20
CA LEU A 212 23.77 8.41 -20.51
C LEU A 212 24.08 9.82 -21.04
N ARG A 213 25.33 10.03 -21.46
CA ARG A 213 25.77 11.30 -22.04
C ARG A 213 24.93 11.62 -23.28
N PRO A 214 24.33 12.82 -23.40
CA PRO A 214 23.58 13.22 -24.59
C PRO A 214 24.44 13.14 -25.86
N ALA A 215 23.88 12.61 -26.95
CA ALA A 215 24.59 12.39 -28.22
C ALA A 215 24.99 13.68 -28.96
N ALA A 216 24.53 14.86 -28.51
CA ALA A 216 24.63 16.12 -29.23
C ALA A 216 26.01 16.83 -29.19
N PHE A 217 27.07 16.19 -28.69
CA PHE A 217 28.43 16.77 -28.63
C PHE A 217 29.33 16.40 -29.82
N LYS A 218 28.78 15.96 -30.95
CA LYS A 218 29.51 15.60 -32.17
C LYS A 218 29.13 16.43 -33.41
N THR A 219 28.94 17.74 -33.29
CA THR A 219 28.80 18.57 -34.51
C THR A 219 29.18 20.02 -34.28
N ARG A 220 30.45 20.30 -33.96
CA ARG A 220 30.99 21.66 -34.14
C ARG A 220 32.53 21.71 -34.12
N ARG A 221 33.19 20.93 -34.98
CA ARG A 221 34.63 21.11 -35.20
C ARG A 221 35.14 20.57 -36.53
N SER A 222 34.48 20.96 -37.63
CA SER A 222 35.05 20.80 -38.98
C SER A 222 34.68 22.04 -39.80
N GLY A 223 35.51 23.06 -39.74
CA GLY A 223 35.27 24.34 -40.40
C GLY A 223 36.44 25.29 -40.22
N LYS A 224 37.64 24.86 -40.62
CA LYS A 224 38.76 25.76 -40.87
C LYS A 224 39.34 25.37 -42.23
N ALA A 225 38.76 25.95 -43.29
CA ALA A 225 39.39 25.96 -44.59
C ALA A 225 40.58 26.92 -44.53
N THR A 226 41.72 26.40 -44.95
CA THR A 226 43.01 27.05 -45.15
C THR A 226 42.95 28.12 -46.24
N ARG A 227 43.91 29.05 -46.14
CA ARG A 227 44.21 30.17 -47.04
C ARG A 227 44.29 29.77 -48.51
#